data_AF-A0A4U1APE3-F1
#
_entry.id   AF-A0A4U1APE3-F1
#
_cell.length_a   1.000
_cell.length_b   1.000
_cell.length_c   1.000
_cell.angle_alpha   90.00
_cell.angle_beta   90.00
_cell.angle_gamma   90.00
#
_symmetry.space_group_name_H-M   'P 1'
#
loop_
_entity.id
_entity.type
_entity.pdbx_description
1 polymer ?
#
loop_
_entity_poly.entity_id
_entity_poly.type
_entity_poly.pdbx_seq_one_letter_code
_entity_poly.pdbx_strand_id
1 'polypeptide(L)'
;MVAAEQNRPQSVAEEIANCISHGIGLVAAFVGTPILIVDAIRNENGRFIIGVSVFCATMIMLYFTSSVYHGLPPGKAKLIAGTLCHYFAILWYAA
;
A
#
# COMPACT_ATOMS: atom_id res chain seq x y z
N MET A 1 -24.40 18.30 -2.96
CA MET A 1 -24.42 17.58 -1.68
C MET A 1 -23.26 16.61 -1.67
N VAL A 2 -22.12 17.01 -1.09
CA VAL A 2 -20.99 16.09 -0.88
C VAL A 2 -21.46 15.11 0.20
N ALA A 3 -21.58 13.84 -0.16
CA ALA A 3 -21.88 12.80 0.82
C ALA A 3 -20.80 12.85 1.90
N ALA A 4 -21.21 13.06 3.15
CA ALA A 4 -20.31 12.93 4.28
C ALA A 4 -19.71 11.52 4.24
N GLU A 5 -18.39 11.45 4.12
CA GLU A 5 -17.65 10.19 4.18
C GLU A 5 -17.99 9.53 5.52
N GLN A 6 -18.68 8.38 5.47
CA GLN A 6 -19.19 7.71 6.66
C GLN A 6 -18.03 7.16 7.47
N ASN A 7 -17.56 7.92 8.44
CA ASN A 7 -16.46 7.54 9.34
C ASN A 7 -17.00 6.69 10.51
N ARG A 8 -17.61 5.55 10.19
CA ARG A 8 -17.97 4.56 11.21
C ARG A 8 -16.69 3.85 11.69
N PRO A 9 -16.46 3.70 13.00
CA PRO A 9 -15.38 2.86 13.50
C PRO A 9 -15.46 1.44 12.92
N GLN A 10 -14.35 0.95 12.38
CA GLN A 10 -14.24 -0.43 11.91
C GLN A 10 -14.32 -1.39 13.09
N SER A 11 -15.03 -2.49 12.92
CA SER A 11 -15.10 -3.58 13.88
C SER A 11 -13.78 -4.38 13.88
N VAL A 12 -13.56 -5.14 14.96
CA VAL A 12 -12.37 -6.02 15.06
C VAL A 12 -12.30 -7.01 13.89
N ALA A 13 -13.44 -7.55 13.45
CA ALA A 13 -13.48 -8.46 12.31
C ALA A 13 -13.08 -7.76 11.01
N GLU A 14 -13.52 -6.51 10.80
CA GLU A 14 -13.11 -5.71 9.63
C GLU A 14 -11.62 -5.38 9.66
N GLU A 15 -11.09 -5.00 10.82
CA GLU A 15 -9.65 -4.74 11.00
C GLU A 15 -8.81 -5.99 10.70
N ILE A 16 -9.24 -7.17 11.15
CA ILE A 16 -8.57 -8.45 10.81
C ILE A 16 -8.65 -8.73 9.31
N ALA A 17 -9.83 -8.59 8.71
CA ALA A 17 -10.03 -8.82 7.28
C ALA A 17 -9.16 -7.87 6.43
N ASN A 18 -9.06 -6.59 6.83
CA ASN A 18 -8.20 -5.61 6.18
C ASN A 18 -6.72 -5.95 6.37
N CYS A 19 -6.29 -6.28 7.58
CA CYS A 19 -4.90 -6.69 7.83
C CYS A 19 -4.50 -7.86 6.92
N ILE A 20 -5.36 -8.87 6.78
CA ILE A 20 -5.11 -10.04 5.92
C ILE A 20 -5.12 -9.64 4.43
N SER A 21 -6.13 -8.89 3.97
CA SER A 21 -6.25 -8.53 2.55
C SER A 21 -5.08 -7.65 2.09
N HIS A 22 -4.66 -6.69 2.91
CA HIS A 22 -3.49 -5.86 2.64
C HIS A 22 -2.19 -6.67 2.74
N GLY A 23 -2.11 -7.66 3.65
CA GLY A 23 -0.98 -8.57 3.73
C GLY A 23 -0.84 -9.44 2.47
N ILE A 24 -1.95 -9.92 1.91
CA ILE A 24 -1.97 -10.61 0.62
C ILE A 24 -1.52 -9.67 -0.50
N GLY A 25 -2.01 -8.41 -0.50
CA GLY A 25 -1.56 -7.38 -1.44
C GLY A 25 -0.05 -7.12 -1.37
N LEU A 26 0.52 -7.11 -0.17
CA LEU A 26 1.97 -6.98 0.04
C LEU A 26 2.75 -8.14 -0.59
N VAL A 27 2.31 -9.38 -0.38
CA VAL A 27 2.94 -10.56 -0.98
C VAL A 27 2.83 -10.51 -2.50
N ALA A 28 1.65 -10.17 -3.04
CA ALA A 28 1.46 -10.01 -4.47
C ALA A 28 2.36 -8.91 -5.05
N ALA A 29 2.53 -7.79 -4.34
CA ALA A 29 3.43 -6.72 -4.73
C ALA A 29 4.89 -7.19 -4.80
N PHE A 30 5.37 -7.95 -3.81
CA PHE A 30 6.72 -8.52 -3.82
C PHE A 30 6.93 -9.51 -4.98
N VAL A 31 5.92 -10.32 -5.30
CA VAL A 31 6.00 -11.29 -6.41
C VAL A 31 5.94 -10.59 -7.77
N GLY A 32 5.08 -9.57 -7.93
CA GLY A 32 4.92 -8.84 -9.18
C GLY A 32 6.09 -7.91 -9.51
N THR A 33 6.73 -7.32 -8.51
CA THR A 33 7.84 -6.37 -8.67
C THR A 33 8.97 -6.90 -9.58
N PRO A 34 9.58 -8.08 -9.34
CA PRO A 34 10.65 -8.59 -10.21
C PRO A 34 10.17 -8.86 -11.64
N ILE A 35 8.91 -9.26 -11.83
CA ILE A 35 8.34 -9.50 -13.17
C ILE A 35 8.33 -8.19 -13.96
N LEU A 36 7.81 -7.12 -13.36
CA LEU A 36 7.71 -5.80 -13.98
C LEU A 36 9.09 -5.18 -14.24
N ILE A 37 10.03 -5.31 -13.30
CA ILE A 37 11.39 -4.79 -13.48
C ILE A 37 12.13 -5.54 -14.59
N VAL A 38 12.04 -6.88 -14.65
CA VAL A 38 12.68 -7.67 -15.71
C VAL A 38 12.10 -7.31 -17.08
N ASP A 39 10.78 -7.13 -17.18
CA ASP A 39 10.15 -6.68 -18.42
C ASP A 39 10.63 -5.28 -18.83
N ALA A 40 10.72 -4.34 -17.89
CA ALA A 40 11.24 -3.00 -18.16
C ALA A 40 12.70 -3.01 -18.65
N ILE A 41 13.54 -3.88 -18.07
CA ILE A 41 14.93 -4.06 -18.49
C ILE A 41 15.01 -4.63 -19.91
N ARG A 42 14.19 -5.64 -20.23
CA ARG A 42 14.17 -6.29 -21.56
C ARG A 42 13.75 -5.33 -22.67
N ASN A 43 12.92 -4.35 -22.36
CA ASN A 43 12.50 -3.31 -23.30
C ASN A 43 13.49 -2.13 -23.39
N GLU A 44 14.66 -2.22 -22.76
CA GLU A 44 15.75 -1.23 -22.77
C GLU A 44 15.31 0.21 -22.43
N ASN A 45 14.23 0.36 -21.66
CA ASN A 45 13.60 1.65 -21.40
C ASN A 45 13.95 2.16 -20.00
N GLY A 46 15.08 2.87 -19.88
CA GLY A 46 15.56 3.42 -18.61
C GLY A 46 14.55 4.29 -17.86
N ARG A 47 13.73 5.07 -18.57
CA ARG A 47 12.67 5.89 -17.95
C ARG A 47 11.56 5.02 -17.35
N PHE A 48 11.20 3.95 -18.06
CA PHE A 48 10.20 2.98 -17.58
C PHE A 48 10.71 2.18 -16.39
N ILE A 49 12.01 1.82 -16.36
CA ILE A 49 12.63 1.17 -15.20
C ILE A 49 12.52 2.04 -13.94
N ILE A 50 12.80 3.35 -14.06
CA ILE A 50 12.66 4.28 -12.93
C ILE A 50 11.21 4.35 -12.47
N GLY A 51 10.27 4.58 -13.40
CA GLY A 51 8.84 4.68 -13.08
C GLY A 51 8.30 3.42 -12.40
N VAL A 52 8.58 2.24 -12.97
CA VAL A 52 8.09 0.97 -12.42
C VAL A 52 8.73 0.65 -11.07
N SER A 53 9.98 1.05 -10.84
CA SER A 53 10.64 0.88 -9.54
C SER A 53 10.01 1.76 -8.47
N VAL A 54 9.71 3.03 -8.79
CA VAL A 54 9.01 3.94 -7.88
C VAL A 54 7.60 3.42 -7.58
N PHE A 55 6.84 3.04 -8.61
CA PHE A 55 5.50 2.44 -8.47
C PHE A 55 5.51 1.20 -7.57
N CYS A 56 6.41 0.26 -7.80
CA CYS A 56 6.50 -0.96 -6.99
C CYS A 56 6.89 -0.66 -5.54
N ALA A 57 7.86 0.24 -5.32
CA ALA A 57 8.30 0.61 -3.99
C ALA A 57 7.19 1.30 -3.18
N THR A 58 6.45 2.25 -3.78
CA THR A 58 5.33 2.93 -3.11
C THR A 58 4.19 1.96 -2.84
N MET A 59 3.87 1.04 -3.76
CA MET A 59 2.86 0.01 -3.58
C MET A 59 3.21 -0.95 -2.42
N ILE A 60 4.46 -1.41 -2.33
CA ILE A 60 4.94 -2.24 -1.22
C ILE A 60 4.80 -1.49 0.11
N MET A 61 5.23 -0.23 0.17
CA MET A 61 5.12 0.58 1.39
C MET A 61 3.68 0.85 1.80
N LEU A 62 2.79 1.09 0.83
CA LEU A 62 1.35 1.24 1.05
C LEU A 62 0.77 -0.03 1.70
N TYR A 63 0.93 -1.20 1.06
CA TYR A 63 0.38 -2.44 1.59
C TYR A 63 1.00 -2.84 2.93
N PHE A 64 2.29 -2.61 3.13
CA PHE A 64 2.95 -2.87 4.40
C PHE A 64 2.39 -1.98 5.52
N THR A 65 2.38 -0.66 5.32
CA THR A 65 1.91 0.28 6.35
C THR A 65 0.42 0.14 6.64
N SER A 66 -0.41 -0.18 5.64
CA SER A 66 -1.82 -0.49 5.82
C SER A 66 -2.05 -1.79 6.62
N SER A 67 -1.30 -2.86 6.31
CA SER A 67 -1.38 -4.12 7.07
C SER A 67 -1.01 -3.91 8.54
N VAL A 68 0.07 -3.15 8.79
CA VAL A 68 0.50 -2.78 10.14
C VAL A 68 -0.56 -1.93 10.84
N TYR A 69 -1.15 -0.94 10.18
CA TYR A 69 -2.21 -0.10 10.74
C TYR A 69 -3.39 -0.93 11.26
N HIS A 70 -3.86 -1.88 10.45
CA HIS A 70 -5.00 -2.73 10.79
C HIS A 70 -4.65 -3.82 11.83
N GLY A 71 -3.39 -4.24 11.89
CA GLY A 71 -2.91 -5.19 12.91
C GLY A 71 -2.61 -4.57 14.27
N LEU A 72 -2.46 -3.24 14.37
CA LEU A 72 -2.10 -2.57 15.62
C LEU A 72 -3.33 -2.26 16.50
N PRO A 73 -3.20 -2.37 17.84
CA PRO A 73 -4.21 -1.86 18.76
C PRO A 73 -4.24 -0.32 18.76
N PRO A 74 -5.31 0.31 19.29
CA PRO A 74 -5.39 1.76 19.43
C PRO A 74 -4.19 2.33 20.19
N GLY A 75 -3.52 3.35 19.61
CA GLY A 75 -2.37 4.00 20.23
C GLY A 75 -1.53 4.80 19.24
N LYS A 76 -0.40 5.35 19.74
CA LYS A 76 0.52 6.19 18.94
C LYS A 76 1.05 5.48 17.70
N ALA A 77 1.37 4.20 17.81
CA ALA A 77 1.87 3.41 16.68
C ALA A 77 0.83 3.28 15.56
N LYS A 78 -0.45 3.06 15.90
CA LYS A 78 -1.55 3.01 14.93
C LYS A 78 -1.75 4.35 14.23
N LEU A 79 -1.66 5.46 14.96
CA LEU A 79 -1.72 6.80 14.36
C LEU A 79 -0.59 7.03 13.35
N ILE A 80 0.65 6.70 13.70
CA ILE A 80 1.80 6.83 12.81
C ILE A 80 1.64 5.94 11.57
N ALA A 81 1.26 4.68 11.75
CA ALA A 81 1.03 3.74 10.65
C ALA A 81 -0.09 4.24 9.72
N GLY A 82 -1.17 4.79 10.26
CA GLY A 82 -2.26 5.37 9.48
C GLY A 82 -1.83 6.60 8.67
N THR A 83 -1.06 7.52 9.27
CA THR A 83 -0.51 8.69 8.56
C THR A 83 0.44 8.27 7.44
N LEU A 84 1.35 7.31 7.71
CA LEU A 84 2.25 6.77 6.70
C LEU A 84 1.47 6.10 5.56
N CYS A 85 0.47 5.28 5.89
CA CYS A 85 -0.41 4.63 4.91
C CYS A 85 -1.07 5.67 4.00
N HIS A 86 -1.58 6.77 4.55
CA HIS A 86 -2.20 7.83 3.75
C HIS A 86 -1.21 8.49 2.79
N TYR A 87 0.02 8.80 3.25
CA TYR A 87 1.05 9.36 2.37
C TYR A 87 1.49 8.38 1.28
N PHE A 88 1.66 7.10 1.60
CA PHE A 88 2.01 6.11 0.58
C PHE A 88 0.87 5.85 -0.40
N ALA A 89 -0.40 5.96 0.03
CA ALA A 89 -1.54 5.90 -0.88
C ALA A 89 -1.48 7.05 -1.91
N ILE A 90 -1.20 8.28 -1.45
CA ILE A 90 -1.05 9.44 -2.34
C ILE A 90 0.14 9.26 -3.29
N LEU A 91 1.30 8.83 -2.77
CA LEU A 91 2.50 8.61 -3.59
C LEU A 91 2.28 7.50 -4.62
N TRP A 92 1.52 6.47 -4.27
CA TRP A 92 1.18 5.39 -5.20
C TRP A 92 0.27 5.86 -6.33
N TYR A 93 -0.72 6.71 -6.06
CA TYR A 93 -1.54 7.34 -7.11
C TYR A 93 -0.75 8.31 -8.02
N ALA A 94 0.39 8.81 -7.54
CA ALA A 94 1.24 9.75 -8.29
C ALA A 94 2.37 9.07 -9.07
N ALA A 95 2.58 7.76 -8.89
CA ALA A 95 3.65 6.97 -9.51
C ALA A 95 3.14 6.21 -10.74
#